data_AF-A0AB39LGA8-F1
#
_entry.id   AF-A0AB39LGA8-F1
#
_cell.length_a   1.000
_cell.length_b   1.000
_cell.length_c   1.000
_cell.angle_alpha   90.00
_cell.angle_beta   90.00
_cell.angle_gamma   90.00
#
_symmetry.space_group_name_H-M   'P 1'
#
loop_
_entity.id
_entity.type
_entity.pdbx_description
1 polymer ?
#
loop_
_entity_poly.entity_id
_entity_poly.type
_entity_poly.pdbx_seq_one_letter_code
_entity_poly.pdbx_strand_id
1 'polypeptide(L)' 'MPRYLAVNEWGGKDLARRENSMAGLAYYVVEVENKEELLKVFAQSQTNKAITKWFTSAEFSVTDKDGIVARVRVEN' A
#
# COMPACT_ATOMS: atom_id res chain seq x y z
N MET A 1 -26.22 8.20 7.85
CA MET A 1 -25.89 6.77 7.78
C MET A 1 -24.38 6.66 7.59
N PRO A 2 -23.59 6.18 8.56
CA PRO A 2 -22.14 6.13 8.41
C PRO A 2 -21.75 4.92 7.56
N ARG A 3 -20.88 5.17 6.58
CA ARG A 3 -20.28 4.17 5.69
C ARG A 3 -19.13 3.53 6.48
N TYR A 4 -19.33 2.30 6.96
CA TYR A 4 -18.27 1.53 7.59
C TYR A 4 -17.24 1.16 6.53
N LEU A 5 -16.09 1.81 6.56
CA LEU A 5 -14.89 1.28 5.90
C LEU A 5 -14.48 0.06 6.72
N ALA A 6 -14.58 -1.14 6.15
CA ALA A 6 -13.96 -2.31 6.73
C ALA A 6 -12.44 -2.18 6.57
N VAL A 7 -11.82 -1.47 7.52
CA VAL A 7 -10.37 -1.53 7.71
C VAL A 7 -10.12 -2.91 8.26
N ASN A 8 -9.58 -3.81 7.44
CA ASN A 8 -9.01 -5.03 7.96
C ASN A 8 -7.71 -4.64 8.66
N GLU A 9 -7.76 -4.54 9.99
CA GLU A 9 -6.58 -4.55 10.83
C GLU A 9 -6.00 -5.97 10.72
N TRP A 10 -5.01 -6.17 9.83
CA TRP A 10 -4.29 -7.44 9.76
C TRP A 10 -3.41 -7.56 11.00
N GLY A 11 -4.02 -7.99 12.11
CA GLY A 11 -3.36 -8.41 13.34
C GLY A 11 -2.62 -9.72 13.14
N GLY A 12 -1.62 -9.73 12.27
CA GLY A 12 -0.63 -10.80 12.17
C GLY A 12 0.33 -10.69 13.36
N LYS A 13 0.54 -11.81 14.06
CA LYS A 13 1.32 -11.90 15.32
C LYS A 13 2.80 -11.51 15.20
N ASP A 14 3.32 -11.25 14.00
CA ASP A 14 4.73 -10.95 13.73
C ASP A 14 4.89 -9.78 12.74
N LEU A 15 4.32 -8.61 13.07
CA LEU A 15 4.62 -7.36 12.36
C LEU A 15 5.98 -6.76 12.76
N ALA A 16 6.66 -7.34 13.75
CA ALA A 16 7.99 -6.91 14.15
C ALA A 16 8.99 -7.18 13.02
N ARG A 17 9.58 -6.10 12.49
CA ARG A 17 10.82 -6.04 11.71
C ARG A 17 11.21 -7.37 11.08
N ARG A 18 10.79 -7.59 9.83
CA ARG A 18 11.25 -8.74 9.05
C ARG A 18 12.78 -8.73 9.05
N GLU A 19 13.35 -9.74 9.67
CA GLU A 19 14.77 -10.05 9.57
C GLU A 19 15.07 -10.25 8.07
N ASN A 20 16.15 -9.63 7.58
CA ASN A 20 16.54 -9.55 6.16
C ASN A 20 16.72 -10.91 5.44
N SER A 21 16.38 -12.02 6.08
CA SER A 21 16.61 -13.40 5.65
C SER A 21 15.32 -14.19 5.38
N MET A 22 14.13 -13.60 5.57
CA MET A 22 12.87 -14.23 5.14
C MET A 22 12.52 -13.80 3.72
N ALA A 23 12.87 -14.63 2.74
CA ALA A 23 12.44 -14.50 1.35
C ALA A 23 10.93 -14.77 1.21
N GLY A 24 10.11 -13.84 1.70
CA GLY A 24 8.66 -13.83 1.57
C GLY A 24 8.24 -12.59 0.78
N LEU A 25 8.28 -12.70 -0.54
CA LEU A 25 7.80 -11.73 -1.54
C LEU A 25 6.27 -11.51 -1.44
N ALA A 26 5.78 -11.04 -0.32
CA ALA A 26 4.39 -10.62 -0.18
C ALA A 26 4.32 -9.11 -0.45
N TYR A 27 4.30 -8.72 -1.72
CA TYR A 27 3.81 -7.40 -2.08
C TYR A 27 2.29 -7.47 -2.14
N TYR A 28 1.61 -6.58 -1.43
CA TYR A 28 0.16 -6.46 -1.55
C TYR A 28 -0.18 -5.64 -2.79
N VAL A 29 -1.14 -6.08 -3.59
CA VAL A 29 -1.68 -5.27 -4.70
C VAL A 29 -3.03 -4.73 -4.26
N VAL A 30 -3.17 -3.42 -4.32
CA VAL A 30 -4.41 -2.68 -4.06
C VAL A 30 -4.91 -2.18 -5.40
N GLU A 31 -6.11 -2.62 -5.76
CA GLU A 31 -6.80 -2.15 -6.95
C GLU A 31 -7.74 -1.02 -6.56
N VAL A 32 -7.66 0.10 -7.28
CA VAL A 32 -8.53 1.26 -7.10
C VAL A 32 -9.40 1.46 -8.32
N GLU A 33 -10.64 1.90 -8.09
CA GLU A 33 -11.67 2.00 -9.14
C GLU A 33 -11.33 3.04 -10.23
N ASN A 34 -10.54 4.07 -9.90
CA ASN A 34 -10.20 5.13 -10.84
C ASN A 34 -8.90 5.85 -10.46
N LYS A 35 -8.43 6.71 -11.38
CA LYS A 35 -7.21 7.51 -11.21
C LYS A 35 -7.32 8.55 -10.09
N GLU A 36 -8.52 9.04 -9.76
CA GLU A 36 -8.67 10.01 -8.67
C GLU A 36 -8.40 9.35 -7.31
N GLU A 37 -8.92 8.15 -7.10
CA GLU A 37 -8.61 7.33 -5.92
C GLU A 37 -7.12 7.00 -5.85
N LEU A 38 -6.49 6.66 -6.98
CA LEU A 38 -5.03 6.45 -7.06
C LEU A 38 -4.24 7.67 -6.54
N LEU A 39 -4.62 8.87 -6.97
CA LEU A 39 -3.97 10.11 -6.58
C LEU A 39 -4.21 10.46 -5.10
N LYS A 40 -5.40 10.16 -4.56
CA LYS A 40 -5.68 10.32 -3.12
C LYS A 40 -4.77 9.42 -2.28
N VAL A 41 -4.64 8.15 -2.65
CA VAL A 41 -3.74 7.20 -1.97
C VAL A 41 -2.29 7.68 -2.05
N PHE A 42 -1.87 8.19 -3.21
CA PHE A 42 -0.54 8.77 -3.36
C PHE A 42 -0.32 9.99 -2.44
N ALA A 43 -1.26 10.94 -2.42
CA ALA A 43 -1.17 12.12 -1.57
C ALA A 43 -1.07 11.74 -0.07
N GLN A 44 -1.87 10.77 0.37
CA GLN A 44 -1.83 10.26 1.74
C GLN A 44 -0.50 9.58 2.08
N SER A 45 0.06 8.79 1.15
CA SER A 45 1.34 8.13 1.35
C SER A 45 2.50 9.13 1.52
N GLN A 46 2.44 10.27 0.81
CA GLN A 46 3.41 11.36 0.98
C GLN A 46 3.30 12.03 2.35
N THR A 47 2.09 12.24 2.87
CA THR A 47 1.87 12.76 4.23
C THR A 47 2.50 11.86 5.29
N ASN A 48 2.43 10.54 5.09
CA ASN A 48 3.01 9.55 6.01
C ASN A 48 4.53 9.34 5.85
N LYS A 49 5.19 10.10 4.96
CA LYS A 49 6.61 9.95 4.59
C LYS A 49 6.96 8.54 4.10
N ALA A 50 6.01 7.85 3.49
CA ALA A 50 6.26 6.56 2.87
C ALA A 50 7.06 6.75 1.58
N ILE A 51 7.92 5.79 1.26
CA ILE A 51 8.72 5.84 0.03
C ILE A 51 7.81 5.42 -1.12
N THR A 52 7.57 6.32 -2.06
CA THR A 52 6.73 6.03 -3.23
C THR A 52 7.57 5.90 -4.49
N LYS A 53 7.16 4.99 -5.38
CA LYS A 53 7.81 4.80 -6.69
C LYS A 53 6.76 4.53 -7.76
N TRP A 54 6.71 5.37 -8.78
CA TRP A 54 5.82 5.19 -9.92
C TRP A 54 6.40 4.19 -10.92
N PHE A 55 5.55 3.30 -11.44
CA PHE A 55 5.90 2.39 -12.53
C PHE A 55 5.23 2.80 -13.85
N THR A 56 3.96 3.21 -13.78
CA THR A 56 3.18 3.74 -14.90
C THR A 56 2.27 4.88 -14.41
N SER A 57 1.56 5.57 -15.30
CA SER A 57 0.59 6.61 -14.88
C SER A 57 -0.63 6.07 -14.13
N ALA A 58 -0.81 4.74 -14.06
CA ALA A 58 -1.90 4.07 -13.36
C ALA A 58 -1.39 3.08 -12.30
N GLU A 59 -0.09 3.06 -12.00
CA GLU A 59 0.49 2.12 -11.03
C GLU A 59 1.71 2.71 -10.30
N PHE A 60 1.71 2.61 -8.97
CA PHE A 60 2.86 2.95 -8.12
C PHE A 60 3.00 2.00 -6.94
N SER A 61 4.20 1.88 -6.38
CA SER A 61 4.41 1.24 -5.07
C SER A 61 4.57 2.25 -3.95
N VAL A 62 4.14 1.84 -2.77
CA VAL A 62 4.36 2.49 -1.48
C VAL A 62 5.14 1.53 -0.60
N THR A 63 6.26 1.98 -0.05
CA THR A 63 7.01 1.25 0.96
C THR A 63 6.83 1.94 2.30
N ASP A 64 6.28 1.21 3.26
CA ASP A 64 6.15 1.69 4.64
C ASP A 64 7.52 1.68 5.36
N LYS A 65 7.59 2.31 6.54
CA LYS A 65 8.77 2.37 7.42
C LYS A 65 9.28 0.99 7.81
N ASP A 66 8.40 0.00 7.88
CA ASP A 66 8.75 -1.39 8.16
C ASP A 66 9.35 -2.14 6.94
N GLY A 67 9.49 -1.47 5.78
CA GLY A 67 10.02 -2.05 4.55
C GLY A 67 9.00 -2.87 3.76
N ILE A 68 7.72 -2.83 4.16
CA ILE A 68 6.63 -3.53 3.48
C ILE A 68 6.26 -2.76 2.21
N VAL A 69 6.26 -3.44 1.07
CA VAL A 69 5.91 -2.87 -0.23
C VAL A 69 4.47 -3.21 -0.60
N ALA A 70 3.64 -2.19 -0.81
CA ALA A 70 2.32 -2.30 -1.41
C ALA A 70 2.35 -1.68 -2.82
N ARG A 71 1.70 -2.31 -3.79
CA ARG A 71 1.47 -1.78 -5.14
C ARG A 71 0.03 -1.31 -5.24
N VAL A 72 -0.18 -0.12 -5.77
CA VAL A 72 -1.51 0.43 -6.01
C VAL A 72 -1.66 0.60 -7.51
N ARG A 73 -2.73 0.04 -8.09
CA ARG A 73 -3.03 0.14 -9.52
C ARG A 73 -4.50 0.44 -9.77
N VAL A 74 -4.80 1.11 -10.87
CA VAL A 74 -6.19 1.26 -11.32
C VAL A 74 -6.66 -0.06 -11.94
N GLU A 75 -7.83 -0.55 -11.52
CA GLU A 75 -8.49 -1.69 -12.18
C GLU A 75 -8.83 -1.29 -13.63
N ASN A 76 -8.49 -2.14 -14.60
CA ASN A 76 -8.70 -1.87 -16.03
C ASN A 76 -10.12 -2.19 -16.47
#